data_AF-A0A2N6NUL5-F1
#
_entry.id   AF-A0A2N6NUL5-F1
#
_cell.length_a   1.000
_cell.length_b   1.000
_cell.length_c   1.000
_cell.angle_alpha   90.00
_cell.angle_beta   90.00
_cell.angle_gamma   90.00
#
_symmetry.space_group_name_H-M   'P 1'
#
loop_
_entity.id
_entity.type
_entity.pdbx_description
1 polymer ?
#
loop_
_entity_poly.entity_id
_entity_poly.type
_entity_poly.pdbx_seq_one_letter_code
_entity_poly.pdbx_strand_id
1 'polypeptide(L)'
;MGKKRSREQDGLSGGLSDKAADKMDEDDSDGEVGPSADFDMVDVDFEWFNYDPEIDFHGVKSLLRQLFDVDANLFNMSTLADLVLSQPTIGSTVKIDGKNTDAYAMLTVLNTAVHKDADTMKDVLQYLVQKAGTNAALAPVAELINANKHVGLVFSERFINMPSEIAPPLYSMLVDEVEAAVEDKEPYEFSHYLILSRTYTEVESTLDIEDRKKKKAKEESSTFYFHPEDEVLQKYATAFGEFAYTKEGDAVADSKRAFQEMGIKAQGHMILIEASKFQAAIKAVNDYINPGQ
;
A
#
# COMPACT_ATOMS: atom_id res chain seq x y z
N MET A 1 -77.52 2.75 -9.22
CA MET A 1 -78.40 2.66 -10.42
C MET A 1 -77.58 2.12 -11.58
N GLY A 2 -78.01 1.01 -12.18
CA GLY A 2 -77.58 0.47 -13.49
C GLY A 2 -76.15 -0.06 -13.60
N LYS A 3 -75.83 -1.18 -14.26
CA LYS A 3 -76.55 -2.27 -14.93
C LYS A 3 -75.43 -3.30 -15.26
N LYS A 4 -75.50 -4.55 -14.77
CA LYS A 4 -75.65 -5.81 -15.57
C LYS A 4 -74.98 -5.77 -16.96
N ARG A 5 -74.13 -6.73 -17.35
CA ARG A 5 -74.44 -8.14 -17.65
C ARG A 5 -73.12 -8.94 -17.76
N SER A 6 -72.86 -9.98 -16.95
CA SER A 6 -73.25 -11.41 -17.08
C SER A 6 -72.54 -12.11 -18.25
N ARG A 7 -71.96 -13.32 -18.11
CA ARG A 7 -72.60 -14.58 -17.68
C ARG A 7 -71.53 -15.70 -17.74
N GLU A 8 -71.23 -16.38 -16.62
CA GLU A 8 -71.53 -17.81 -16.30
C GLU A 8 -70.66 -18.86 -17.04
N GLN A 9 -70.30 -20.04 -16.49
CA GLN A 9 -70.54 -20.65 -15.18
C GLN A 9 -69.87 -22.04 -15.13
N ASP A 10 -69.39 -22.36 -13.93
CA ASP A 10 -69.27 -23.63 -13.19
C ASP A 10 -68.84 -24.96 -13.81
N GLY A 11 -68.10 -25.69 -12.98
CA GLY A 11 -68.02 -27.14 -13.00
C GLY A 11 -67.10 -27.72 -11.93
N LEU A 12 -67.46 -27.57 -10.66
CA LEU A 12 -66.75 -28.00 -9.45
C LEU A 12 -66.71 -29.52 -9.20
N SER A 13 -65.79 -29.88 -8.29
CA SER A 13 -65.75 -31.05 -7.36
C SER A 13 -65.11 -32.34 -7.90
N GLY A 14 -64.26 -33.08 -7.17
CA GLY A 14 -63.74 -32.97 -5.80
C GLY A 14 -63.30 -34.36 -5.30
N GLY A 15 -62.26 -34.44 -4.47
CA GLY A 15 -62.15 -35.47 -3.41
C GLY A 15 -61.11 -36.60 -3.54
N LEU A 16 -60.11 -36.51 -2.63
CA LEU A 16 -59.59 -37.56 -1.73
C LEU A 16 -58.46 -38.53 -2.17
N SER A 17 -57.59 -38.74 -1.18
CA SER A 17 -56.33 -39.49 -1.07
C SER A 17 -56.49 -41.02 -0.98
N ASP A 18 -55.45 -41.76 -1.42
CA ASP A 18 -54.64 -42.73 -0.64
C ASP A 18 -54.12 -43.94 -1.46
N LYS A 19 -52.94 -44.42 -1.02
CA LYS A 19 -52.33 -45.78 -1.15
C LYS A 19 -51.12 -45.98 -2.09
N ALA A 20 -49.94 -45.77 -1.50
CA ALA A 20 -48.89 -46.75 -1.16
C ALA A 20 -48.56 -47.98 -2.04
N ALA A 21 -47.24 -48.18 -2.20
CA ALA A 21 -46.45 -49.43 -2.35
C ALA A 21 -46.55 -50.15 -3.72
N ASP A 22 -45.51 -50.72 -4.33
CA ASP A 22 -44.08 -50.95 -4.10
C ASP A 22 -43.58 -51.67 -5.38
N LYS A 23 -42.35 -51.39 -5.84
CA LYS A 23 -41.37 -52.37 -6.35
C LYS A 23 -40.22 -51.73 -7.16
N MET A 24 -39.06 -51.80 -6.52
CA MET A 24 -37.69 -51.96 -7.00
C MET A 24 -37.52 -52.40 -8.46
N ASP A 25 -36.69 -51.66 -9.19
CA ASP A 25 -35.61 -52.25 -9.99
C ASP A 25 -34.35 -51.40 -9.74
N GLU A 26 -33.36 -52.03 -9.13
CA GLU A 26 -31.98 -51.57 -9.07
C GLU A 26 -31.39 -51.71 -10.47
N ASP A 27 -30.90 -50.62 -11.06
CA ASP A 27 -29.86 -50.72 -12.07
C ASP A 27 -28.71 -49.80 -11.67
N ASP A 28 -27.62 -50.47 -11.38
CA ASP A 28 -26.34 -49.98 -10.91
C ASP A 28 -25.64 -49.27 -12.08
N SER A 29 -25.59 -47.95 -12.03
CA SER A 29 -24.70 -47.16 -12.89
C SER A 29 -23.83 -46.30 -12.00
N ASP A 30 -22.71 -46.90 -11.64
CA ASP A 30 -21.48 -46.36 -11.07
C ASP A 30 -20.97 -45.14 -11.87
N GLY A 31 -21.68 -44.03 -11.76
CA GLY A 31 -21.30 -42.73 -12.32
C GLY A 31 -20.46 -41.99 -11.30
N GLU A 32 -19.14 -42.14 -11.43
CA GLU A 32 -18.12 -41.38 -10.72
C GLU A 32 -18.60 -39.97 -10.34
N VAL A 33 -18.67 -39.68 -9.04
CA VAL A 33 -18.69 -38.31 -8.55
C VAL A 33 -17.29 -37.76 -8.81
N GLY A 34 -17.03 -37.40 -10.07
CA GLY A 34 -15.84 -36.66 -10.45
C GLY A 34 -15.78 -35.37 -9.63
N PRO A 35 -14.58 -34.93 -9.20
CA PRO A 35 -14.44 -33.72 -8.41
C PRO A 35 -14.58 -32.51 -9.33
N SER A 36 -15.75 -32.30 -9.94
CA SER A 36 -16.08 -31.07 -10.65
C SER A 36 -16.81 -30.13 -9.68
N ALA A 37 -16.17 -29.85 -8.56
CA ALA A 37 -16.29 -28.52 -7.99
C ALA A 37 -15.21 -27.70 -8.70
N ASP A 38 -15.55 -27.19 -9.88
CA ASP A 38 -14.82 -26.10 -10.53
C ASP A 38 -14.89 -24.91 -9.56
N PHE A 39 -14.00 -24.90 -8.57
CA PHE A 39 -13.53 -23.65 -8.01
C PHE A 39 -12.83 -22.96 -9.17
N ASP A 40 -13.48 -21.94 -9.71
CA ASP A 40 -12.92 -21.03 -10.72
C ASP A 40 -11.60 -20.51 -10.13
N MET A 41 -10.48 -21.14 -10.47
CA MET A 41 -9.16 -20.78 -9.98
C MET A 41 -8.83 -19.42 -10.61
N VAL A 42 -8.82 -18.38 -9.77
CA VAL A 42 -8.42 -17.04 -10.20
C VAL A 42 -6.90 -16.98 -10.09
N ASP A 43 -6.23 -17.08 -11.23
CA ASP A 43 -4.79 -16.82 -11.33
C ASP A 43 -4.56 -15.30 -11.34
N VAL A 44 -3.72 -14.83 -10.42
CA VAL A 44 -3.34 -13.42 -10.31
C VAL A 44 -1.84 -13.32 -10.56
N ASP A 45 -1.47 -12.73 -11.69
CA ASP A 45 -0.08 -12.47 -12.04
C ASP A 45 0.31 -11.04 -11.65
N PHE A 46 1.40 -10.92 -10.90
CA PHE A 46 2.01 -9.65 -10.57
C PHE A 46 3.11 -9.37 -11.59
N GLU A 47 2.96 -8.28 -12.34
CA GLU A 47 3.91 -7.89 -13.37
C GLU A 47 4.52 -6.53 -13.05
N TRP A 48 5.82 -6.40 -13.32
CA TRP A 48 6.58 -5.16 -13.10
C TRP A 48 6.74 -4.41 -14.41
N PHE A 49 6.44 -3.11 -14.39
CA PHE A 49 6.53 -2.24 -15.56
C PHE A 49 7.24 -0.94 -15.21
N ASN A 50 7.95 -0.37 -16.17
CA ASN A 50 8.34 1.04 -16.11
C ASN A 50 7.09 1.92 -16.07
N TYR A 51 7.24 3.15 -15.55
CA TYR A 51 6.17 4.12 -15.54
C TYR A 51 5.69 4.47 -16.95
N ASP A 52 4.36 4.45 -17.14
CA ASP A 52 3.69 4.93 -18.34
C ASP A 52 2.88 6.20 -17.99
N PRO A 53 3.32 7.41 -18.40
CA PRO A 53 2.63 8.65 -18.07
C PRO A 53 1.19 8.75 -18.58
N GLU A 54 0.83 7.99 -19.63
CA GLU A 54 -0.53 8.00 -20.17
C GLU A 54 -1.50 7.17 -19.33
N ILE A 55 -0.99 6.23 -18.52
CA ILE A 55 -1.77 5.24 -17.79
C ILE A 55 -1.63 5.44 -16.27
N ASP A 56 -0.41 5.63 -15.78
CA ASP A 56 -0.06 5.50 -14.36
C ASP A 56 -0.34 6.75 -13.51
N PHE A 57 -0.71 7.87 -14.11
CA PHE A 57 -0.92 9.13 -13.39
C PHE A 57 -1.89 8.99 -12.20
N HIS A 58 -3.02 8.32 -12.40
CA HIS A 58 -4.03 8.18 -11.35
C HIS A 58 -3.61 7.18 -10.26
N GLY A 59 -2.98 6.06 -10.62
CA GLY A 59 -2.43 5.08 -9.68
C GLY A 59 -1.33 5.69 -8.81
N VAL A 60 -0.31 6.27 -9.44
CA VAL A 60 0.83 6.91 -8.75
C VAL A 60 0.37 8.03 -7.82
N LYS A 61 -0.54 8.90 -8.28
CA LYS A 61 -1.11 9.97 -7.44
C LYS A 61 -1.86 9.42 -6.23
N SER A 62 -2.53 8.28 -6.36
CA SER A 62 -3.28 7.65 -5.27
C SER A 62 -2.33 6.99 -4.27
N LEU A 63 -1.28 6.30 -4.75
CA LEU A 63 -0.23 5.73 -3.91
C LEU A 63 0.55 6.82 -3.16
N LEU A 64 0.92 7.92 -3.82
CA LEU A 64 1.54 9.07 -3.15
C LEU A 64 0.63 9.66 -2.05
N ARG A 65 -0.67 9.80 -2.31
CA ARG A 65 -1.62 10.24 -1.27
C ARG A 65 -1.68 9.28 -0.09
N GLN A 66 -1.64 7.99 -0.36
CA GLN A 66 -1.60 6.97 0.68
C GLN A 66 -0.31 7.11 1.51
N LEU A 67 0.84 7.32 0.87
CA LEU A 67 2.15 7.46 1.53
C LEU A 67 2.23 8.69 2.46
N PHE A 68 1.64 9.82 2.06
CA PHE A 68 1.58 11.03 2.90
C PHE A 68 0.37 11.05 3.85
N ASP A 69 -0.51 10.06 3.79
CA ASP A 69 -1.70 9.88 4.61
C ASP A 69 -2.54 11.19 4.73
N VAL A 70 -3.05 11.53 5.92
CA VAL A 70 -3.81 12.77 6.18
C VAL A 70 -3.10 14.06 5.79
N ASP A 71 -1.77 14.04 5.71
CA ASP A 71 -0.95 15.18 5.29
C ASP A 71 -0.83 15.31 3.77
N ALA A 72 -1.32 14.35 2.97
CA ALA A 72 -1.28 14.43 1.50
C ALA A 72 -1.93 15.71 0.95
N ASN A 73 -2.93 16.23 1.66
CA ASN A 73 -3.63 17.49 1.33
C ASN A 73 -2.79 18.76 1.57
N LEU A 74 -1.59 18.64 2.13
CA LEU A 74 -0.63 19.75 2.26
C LEU A 74 0.14 20.01 0.96
N PHE A 75 0.14 19.05 0.04
CA PHE A 75 0.96 19.08 -1.17
C PHE A 75 0.10 19.00 -2.42
N ASN A 76 0.65 19.48 -3.53
CA ASN A 76 0.08 19.19 -4.83
C ASN A 76 0.52 17.78 -5.30
N MET A 77 -0.29 16.79 -4.96
CA MET A 77 -0.04 15.39 -5.34
C MET A 77 -0.07 15.16 -6.86
N SER A 78 -0.71 16.05 -7.63
CA SER A 78 -0.74 15.94 -9.10
C SER A 78 0.65 16.21 -9.68
N THR A 79 1.25 17.33 -9.27
CA THR A 79 2.59 17.71 -9.75
C THR A 79 3.68 16.81 -9.20
N LEU A 80 3.48 16.19 -8.02
CA LEU A 80 4.40 15.16 -7.52
C LEU A 80 4.31 13.89 -8.36
N ALA A 81 3.10 13.47 -8.75
CA ALA A 81 2.92 12.34 -9.65
C ALA A 81 3.51 12.62 -11.04
N ASP A 82 3.27 13.81 -11.60
CA ASP A 82 3.89 14.23 -12.86
C ASP A 82 5.43 14.21 -12.78
N LEU A 83 6.00 14.65 -11.64
CA LEU A 83 7.44 14.61 -11.42
C LEU A 83 7.97 13.17 -11.39
N VAL A 84 7.29 12.27 -10.67
CA VAL A 84 7.65 10.84 -10.64
C VAL A 84 7.63 10.24 -12.05
N LEU A 85 6.55 10.50 -12.80
CA LEU A 85 6.36 10.00 -14.17
C LEU A 85 7.26 10.66 -15.22
N SER A 86 7.84 11.82 -14.91
CA SER A 86 8.79 12.49 -15.80
C SER A 86 10.17 11.81 -15.83
N GLN A 87 10.43 10.89 -14.91
CA GLN A 87 11.66 10.11 -14.88
C GLN A 87 11.59 8.97 -15.91
N PRO A 88 12.48 8.93 -16.91
CA PRO A 88 12.37 7.98 -18.01
C PRO A 88 12.79 6.56 -17.62
N THR A 89 13.74 6.41 -16.71
CA THR A 89 14.46 5.15 -16.44
C THR A 89 14.47 4.74 -14.98
N ILE A 90 13.86 5.54 -14.10
CA ILE A 90 13.99 5.36 -12.65
C ILE A 90 12.66 5.06 -11.98
N GLY A 91 12.59 3.87 -11.43
CA GLY A 91 11.48 3.32 -10.70
C GLY A 91 10.52 2.51 -11.57
N SER A 92 9.73 1.70 -10.88
CA SER A 92 8.83 0.74 -11.51
C SER A 92 7.49 0.67 -10.76
N THR A 93 6.49 0.13 -11.44
CA THR A 93 5.15 -0.14 -10.93
C THR A 93 4.86 -1.63 -10.95
N VAL A 94 3.95 -2.07 -10.09
CA VAL A 94 3.38 -3.43 -10.14
C VAL A 94 1.92 -3.33 -10.56
N LYS A 95 1.58 -4.07 -11.59
CA LYS A 95 0.23 -4.13 -12.17
C LYS A 95 -0.25 -5.57 -12.20
N ILE A 96 -1.58 -5.71 -12.23
CA ILE A 96 -2.28 -6.97 -12.39
C ILE A 96 -3.06 -6.87 -13.70
N ASP A 97 -3.16 -7.97 -14.44
CA ASP A 97 -3.86 -8.04 -15.74
C ASP A 97 -3.24 -7.16 -16.85
N GLY A 98 -1.91 -7.01 -16.82
CA GLY A 98 -1.12 -6.39 -17.88
C GLY A 98 -0.92 -4.86 -17.78
N LYS A 99 -0.13 -4.33 -18.71
CA LYS A 99 0.42 -2.96 -18.63
C LYS A 99 -0.59 -1.80 -18.64
N ASN A 100 -1.81 -2.04 -19.12
CA ASN A 100 -2.83 -0.99 -19.34
C ASN A 100 -3.74 -0.76 -18.12
N THR A 101 -3.47 -1.44 -17.00
CA THR A 101 -4.21 -1.29 -15.74
C THR A 101 -3.51 -0.29 -14.81
N ASP A 102 -4.21 0.11 -13.75
CA ASP A 102 -3.65 0.99 -12.73
C ASP A 102 -2.54 0.28 -11.94
N ALA A 103 -1.53 1.05 -11.53
CA ALA A 103 -0.49 0.57 -10.62
C ALA A 103 -1.04 0.30 -9.21
N TYR A 104 -0.79 -0.91 -8.71
CA TYR A 104 -1.14 -1.35 -7.34
C TYR A 104 0.02 -1.17 -6.35
N ALA A 105 1.25 -1.08 -6.87
CA ALA A 105 2.44 -0.70 -6.13
C ALA A 105 3.33 0.18 -7.00
N MET A 106 4.14 1.00 -6.35
CA MET A 106 5.12 1.84 -7.01
C MET A 106 6.39 1.94 -6.18
N LEU A 107 7.52 2.10 -6.85
CA LEU A 107 8.79 2.38 -6.22
C LEU A 107 9.62 3.28 -7.13
N THR A 108 10.13 4.39 -6.60
CA THR A 108 10.96 5.35 -7.35
C THR A 108 11.91 6.10 -6.43
N VAL A 109 12.93 6.77 -6.99
CA VAL A 109 13.85 7.62 -6.25
C VAL A 109 14.05 8.98 -6.94
N LEU A 110 13.76 10.07 -6.23
CA LEU A 110 13.96 11.43 -6.73
C LEU A 110 15.23 12.05 -6.17
N ASN A 111 16.04 12.71 -7.02
CA ASN A 111 17.18 13.46 -6.52
C ASN A 111 16.76 14.79 -5.89
N THR A 112 16.91 14.89 -4.57
CA THR A 112 16.51 16.08 -3.81
C THR A 112 17.23 17.35 -4.24
N ALA A 113 18.51 17.27 -4.64
CA ALA A 113 19.30 18.43 -5.03
C ALA A 113 19.00 18.90 -6.47
N VAL A 114 18.60 17.99 -7.36
CA VAL A 114 18.19 18.33 -8.74
C VAL A 114 16.82 19.01 -8.74
N HIS A 115 15.89 18.46 -7.97
CA HIS A 115 14.50 18.95 -7.97
C HIS A 115 14.20 19.98 -6.87
N LYS A 116 15.20 20.44 -6.12
CA LYS A 116 15.03 21.41 -5.02
C LYS A 116 14.27 22.69 -5.39
N ASP A 117 14.34 23.10 -6.67
CA ASP A 117 13.74 24.33 -7.16
C ASP A 117 12.31 24.13 -7.70
N ALA A 118 11.87 22.88 -7.88
CA ALA A 118 10.49 22.57 -8.21
C ALA A 118 9.60 22.81 -6.99
N ASP A 119 8.53 23.59 -7.14
CA ASP A 119 7.72 24.04 -5.99
C ASP A 119 7.16 22.87 -5.17
N THR A 120 6.74 21.79 -5.83
CA THR A 120 6.26 20.58 -5.13
C THR A 120 7.35 19.92 -4.28
N MET A 121 8.59 19.91 -4.77
CA MET A 121 9.71 19.35 -4.02
C MET A 121 10.18 20.28 -2.91
N LYS A 122 10.07 21.61 -3.07
CA LYS A 122 10.31 22.55 -1.94
C LYS A 122 9.37 22.23 -0.78
N ASP A 123 8.08 22.07 -1.06
CA ASP A 123 7.08 21.78 -0.03
C ASP A 123 7.37 20.44 0.66
N VAL A 124 7.67 19.39 -0.12
CA VAL A 124 8.04 18.07 0.40
C VAL A 124 9.32 18.14 1.25
N LEU A 125 10.39 18.78 0.76
CA LEU A 125 11.66 18.88 1.49
C LEU A 125 11.51 19.71 2.77
N GLN A 126 10.79 20.83 2.72
CA GLN A 126 10.50 21.64 3.90
C GLN A 126 9.72 20.84 4.95
N TYR A 127 8.71 20.07 4.50
CA TYR A 127 7.97 19.18 5.37
C TYR A 127 8.87 18.13 6.01
N LEU A 128 9.70 17.43 5.22
CA LEU A 128 10.59 16.40 5.74
C LEU A 128 11.59 16.97 6.76
N VAL A 129 12.18 18.14 6.49
CA VAL A 129 13.08 18.83 7.42
C VAL A 129 12.34 19.22 8.71
N GLN A 130 11.12 19.74 8.60
CA GLN A 130 10.29 20.10 9.76
C GLN A 130 9.98 18.86 10.62
N LYS A 131 9.59 17.75 9.99
CA LYS A 131 9.27 16.50 10.69
C LYS A 131 10.51 15.86 11.31
N ALA A 132 11.64 15.84 10.59
CA ALA A 132 12.92 15.40 11.13
C ALA A 132 13.32 16.20 12.38
N GLY A 133 13.04 17.51 12.42
CA GLY A 133 13.28 18.36 13.58
C GLY A 133 12.48 18.00 14.84
N THR A 134 11.45 17.16 14.73
CA THR A 134 10.66 16.69 15.89
C THR A 134 11.26 15.45 16.57
N ASN A 135 12.23 14.80 15.94
CA ASN A 135 12.86 13.58 16.44
C ASN A 135 14.39 13.69 16.33
N ALA A 136 15.09 13.70 17.46
CA ALA A 136 16.54 13.85 17.49
C ALA A 136 17.30 12.76 16.69
N ALA A 137 16.72 11.57 16.56
CA ALA A 137 17.30 10.49 15.75
C ALA A 137 17.32 10.82 14.24
N LEU A 138 16.44 11.72 13.79
CA LEU A 138 16.32 12.15 12.39
C LEU A 138 17.13 13.42 12.07
N ALA A 139 17.90 13.97 13.03
CA ALA A 139 18.72 15.16 12.78
C ALA A 139 19.60 15.08 11.52
N PRO A 140 20.23 13.93 11.18
CA PRO A 140 21.02 13.80 9.95
C PRO A 140 20.22 14.04 8.66
N VAL A 141 18.92 13.75 8.65
CA VAL A 141 18.04 14.00 7.49
C VAL A 141 17.97 15.50 7.19
N ALA A 142 17.70 16.30 8.23
CA ALA A 142 17.61 17.75 8.10
C ALA A 142 18.96 18.36 7.69
N GLU A 143 20.07 17.86 8.24
CA GLU A 143 21.42 18.32 7.88
C GLU A 143 21.75 18.08 6.40
N LEU A 144 21.48 16.87 5.88
CA LEU A 144 21.78 16.52 4.49
C LEU A 144 20.95 17.31 3.48
N ILE A 145 19.64 17.47 3.74
CA ILE A 145 18.74 18.24 2.87
C ILE A 145 19.16 19.72 2.87
N ASN A 146 19.41 20.31 4.03
CA ASN A 146 19.83 21.72 4.13
C ASN A 146 21.23 21.97 3.53
N ALA A 147 22.11 20.96 3.58
CA ALA A 147 23.42 21.01 2.93
C ALA A 147 23.37 20.81 1.41
N ASN A 148 22.16 20.64 0.83
CA ASN A 148 21.93 20.41 -0.60
C ASN A 148 22.76 19.24 -1.15
N LYS A 149 22.92 18.18 -0.35
CA LYS A 149 23.54 16.94 -0.80
C LYS A 149 22.60 16.21 -1.75
N HIS A 150 23.16 15.48 -2.72
CA HIS A 150 22.37 14.55 -3.53
C HIS A 150 21.92 13.40 -2.63
N VAL A 151 20.66 13.46 -2.20
CA VAL A 151 19.98 12.41 -1.45
C VAL A 151 18.91 11.83 -2.38
N GLY A 152 18.85 10.51 -2.48
CA GLY A 152 17.78 9.83 -3.20
C GLY A 152 16.56 9.73 -2.29
N LEU A 153 15.53 10.53 -2.56
CA LEU A 153 14.26 10.45 -1.84
C LEU A 153 13.44 9.30 -2.45
N VAL A 154 13.37 8.18 -1.74
CA VAL A 154 12.70 6.96 -2.18
C VAL A 154 11.24 7.01 -1.74
N PHE A 155 10.33 6.84 -2.71
CA PHE A 155 8.91 6.60 -2.46
C PHE A 155 8.60 5.16 -2.81
N SER A 156 8.19 4.38 -1.81
CA SER A 156 7.75 3.00 -1.94
C SER A 156 6.38 2.87 -1.28
N GLU A 157 5.37 2.48 -2.05
CA GLU A 157 4.02 2.32 -1.53
C GLU A 157 3.25 1.29 -2.34
N ARG A 158 2.38 0.53 -1.66
CA ARG A 158 1.51 -0.47 -2.28
C ARG A 158 0.17 -0.54 -1.56
N PHE A 159 -0.86 -1.06 -2.22
CA PHE A 159 -2.10 -1.34 -1.49
C PHE A 159 -1.89 -2.40 -0.41
N ILE A 160 -2.65 -2.29 0.68
CA ILE A 160 -2.48 -3.15 1.87
C ILE A 160 -2.70 -4.63 1.60
N ASN A 161 -3.41 -4.97 0.52
CA ASN A 161 -3.68 -6.34 0.08
C ASN A 161 -2.60 -6.88 -0.87
N MET A 162 -1.60 -6.09 -1.24
CA MET A 162 -0.50 -6.54 -2.08
C MET A 162 0.52 -7.33 -1.25
N PRO A 163 0.97 -8.51 -1.74
CA PRO A 163 1.94 -9.32 -1.02
C PRO A 163 3.29 -8.59 -0.86
N SER A 164 4.01 -8.89 0.21
CA SER A 164 5.34 -8.32 0.47
C SER A 164 6.40 -8.76 -0.54
N GLU A 165 6.17 -9.90 -1.17
CA GLU A 165 7.04 -10.59 -2.13
C GLU A 165 7.27 -9.79 -3.41
N ILE A 166 6.48 -8.72 -3.63
CA ILE A 166 6.71 -7.79 -4.75
C ILE A 166 7.81 -6.76 -4.49
N ALA A 167 8.15 -6.52 -3.23
CA ALA A 167 9.14 -5.50 -2.86
C ALA A 167 10.59 -5.90 -3.24
N PRO A 168 11.05 -7.15 -3.03
CA PRO A 168 12.40 -7.58 -3.41
C PRO A 168 12.76 -7.30 -4.89
N PRO A 169 11.91 -7.65 -5.89
CA PRO A 169 12.19 -7.32 -7.28
C PRO A 169 12.16 -5.81 -7.54
N LEU A 170 11.22 -5.06 -6.94
CA LEU A 170 11.16 -3.59 -7.08
C LEU A 170 12.46 -2.92 -6.64
N TYR A 171 12.95 -3.25 -5.44
CA TYR A 171 14.19 -2.67 -4.95
C TYR A 171 15.42 -3.12 -5.73
N SER A 172 15.44 -4.36 -6.21
CA SER A 172 16.56 -4.87 -7.03
C SER A 172 16.63 -4.13 -8.37
N MET A 173 15.50 -3.95 -9.05
CA MET A 173 15.45 -3.14 -10.28
C MET A 173 15.87 -1.69 -10.02
N LEU A 174 15.43 -1.07 -8.92
CA LEU A 174 15.84 0.30 -8.58
C LEU A 174 17.36 0.44 -8.42
N VAL A 175 18.02 -0.57 -7.81
CA VAL A 175 19.48 -0.56 -7.67
C VAL A 175 20.14 -0.60 -9.05
N ASP A 176 19.69 -1.51 -9.93
CA ASP A 176 20.23 -1.66 -11.29
C ASP A 176 19.99 -0.40 -12.14
N GLU A 177 18.79 0.18 -12.06
CA GLU A 177 18.39 1.41 -12.75
C GLU A 177 19.24 2.61 -12.31
N VAL A 178 19.48 2.76 -11.01
CA VAL A 178 20.34 3.83 -10.47
C VAL A 178 21.80 3.62 -10.88
N GLU A 179 22.30 2.38 -10.85
CA GLU A 179 23.66 2.06 -11.32
C GLU A 179 23.84 2.43 -12.80
N ALA A 180 22.89 2.01 -13.66
CA ALA A 180 22.91 2.37 -15.07
C ALA A 180 22.84 3.88 -15.30
N ALA A 181 21.99 4.61 -14.58
CA ALA A 181 21.89 6.05 -14.69
C ALA A 181 23.20 6.76 -14.26
N VAL A 182 23.89 6.24 -13.24
CA VAL A 182 25.22 6.74 -12.83
C VAL A 182 26.27 6.47 -13.93
N GLU A 183 26.26 5.29 -14.56
CA GLU A 183 27.15 4.98 -15.69
C GLU A 183 26.93 5.93 -16.87
N ASP A 184 25.67 6.29 -17.14
CA ASP A 184 25.27 7.27 -18.16
C ASP A 184 25.53 8.74 -17.75
N LYS A 185 26.13 8.96 -16.56
CA LYS A 185 26.46 10.28 -15.97
C LYS A 185 25.23 11.14 -15.69
N GLU A 186 24.09 10.51 -15.47
CA GLU A 186 22.92 11.18 -14.93
C GLU A 186 23.14 11.51 -13.43
N PRO A 187 22.44 12.52 -12.89
CA PRO A 187 22.66 12.95 -11.51
C PRO A 187 21.98 12.01 -10.51
N TYR A 188 22.40 10.75 -10.43
CA TYR A 188 21.92 9.75 -9.47
C TYR A 188 23.02 9.23 -8.54
N GLU A 189 24.20 9.87 -8.55
CA GLU A 189 25.25 9.65 -7.56
C GLU A 189 24.81 10.17 -6.17
N PHE A 190 24.09 9.34 -5.44
CA PHE A 190 23.57 9.69 -4.13
C PHE A 190 24.60 9.49 -3.03
N SER A 191 24.58 10.40 -2.06
CA SER A 191 25.29 10.21 -0.79
C SER A 191 24.52 9.28 0.15
N HIS A 192 23.19 9.39 0.14
CA HIS A 192 22.28 8.65 1.00
C HIS A 192 20.95 8.44 0.27
N TYR A 193 20.23 7.41 0.69
CA TYR A 193 18.84 7.17 0.33
C TYR A 193 17.96 7.48 1.55
N LEU A 194 16.97 8.33 1.37
CA LEU A 194 15.95 8.63 2.36
C LEU A 194 14.65 7.95 1.94
N ILE A 195 14.28 6.89 2.63
CA ILE A 195 13.05 6.15 2.38
C ILE A 195 11.97 6.75 3.27
N LEU A 196 10.92 7.28 2.64
CA LEU A 196 9.70 7.69 3.32
C LEU A 196 8.77 6.49 3.40
N SER A 197 8.29 6.18 4.60
CA SER A 197 7.34 5.09 4.85
C SER A 197 6.38 5.46 5.98
N ARG A 198 5.58 4.48 6.43
CA ARG A 198 4.55 4.64 7.45
C ARG A 198 4.64 3.52 8.48
N THR A 199 4.33 3.86 9.72
CA THR A 199 4.14 2.91 10.81
C THR A 199 2.80 3.14 11.48
N TYR A 200 2.38 2.23 12.36
CA TYR A 200 1.20 2.46 13.19
C TYR A 200 1.37 1.88 14.59
N THR A 201 0.63 2.46 15.53
CA THR A 201 0.45 1.93 16.87
C THR A 201 -1.03 1.61 17.09
N GLU A 202 -1.30 0.58 17.88
CA GLU A 202 -2.66 0.24 18.30
C GLU A 202 -3.11 1.21 19.39
N VAL A 203 -4.32 1.76 19.25
CA VAL A 203 -4.92 2.71 20.20
C VAL A 203 -6.32 2.28 20.60
N GLU A 204 -6.65 2.45 21.89
CA GLU A 204 -8.00 2.15 22.39
C GLU A 204 -9.05 3.01 21.69
N SER A 205 -10.15 2.35 21.31
CA SER A 205 -11.36 2.93 20.70
C SER A 205 -11.87 4.17 21.43
N THR A 206 -12.12 5.26 20.70
CA THR A 206 -12.78 6.46 21.26
C THR A 206 -14.31 6.43 21.21
N LEU A 207 -14.93 5.44 20.54
CA LEU A 207 -16.39 5.33 20.40
C LEU A 207 -17.05 4.53 21.55
N ASP A 208 -16.30 3.67 22.26
CA ASP A 208 -16.83 2.88 23.39
C ASP A 208 -16.73 3.61 24.75
N ILE A 209 -16.50 4.93 24.72
CA ILE A 209 -16.20 5.75 25.92
C ILE A 209 -17.41 5.96 26.84
N GLU A 210 -18.65 5.62 26.44
CA GLU A 210 -19.80 5.82 27.33
C GLU A 210 -19.77 4.98 28.63
N ASP A 211 -18.94 3.93 28.75
CA ASP A 211 -18.97 3.07 29.95
C ASP A 211 -17.64 2.60 30.58
N ARG A 212 -16.47 3.10 30.17
CA ARG A 212 -15.20 2.66 30.79
C ARG A 212 -14.33 3.79 31.31
N LYS A 213 -14.19 3.82 32.65
CA LYS A 213 -13.21 4.62 33.40
C LYS A 213 -11.82 4.43 32.80
N LYS A 214 -11.23 5.52 32.30
CA LYS A 214 -9.84 5.63 31.82
C LYS A 214 -8.86 4.99 32.82
N LYS A 215 -8.42 3.76 32.53
CA LYS A 215 -7.17 3.24 33.08
C LYS A 215 -6.07 3.65 32.09
N LYS A 216 -5.11 4.44 32.55
CA LYS A 216 -3.86 4.69 31.82
C LYS A 216 -3.09 3.37 31.74
N ALA A 217 -3.29 2.60 30.68
CA ALA A 217 -2.36 1.56 30.28
C ALA A 217 -1.15 2.27 29.66
N LYS A 218 -0.06 2.32 30.42
CA LYS A 218 1.27 2.61 29.90
C LYS A 218 1.86 1.26 29.49
N GLU A 219 1.24 0.60 28.52
CA GLU A 219 1.90 -0.46 27.76
C GLU A 219 2.78 0.25 26.73
N GLU A 220 4.02 -0.20 26.59
CA GLU A 220 4.89 0.22 25.50
C GLU A 220 4.13 -0.07 24.20
N SER A 221 3.62 0.98 23.55
CA SER A 221 2.91 0.83 22.28
C SER A 221 3.89 0.22 21.29
N SER A 222 3.73 -1.06 20.95
CA SER A 222 4.53 -1.69 19.91
C SER A 222 4.23 -0.96 18.59
N THR A 223 5.25 -0.34 18.03
CA THR A 223 5.21 0.16 16.66
C THR A 223 5.14 -1.04 15.72
N PHE A 224 4.18 -1.00 14.82
CA PHE A 224 4.03 -1.95 13.71
C PHE A 224 4.32 -1.27 12.38
N TYR A 225 4.75 -2.07 11.40
CA TYR A 225 5.11 -1.62 10.07
C TYR A 225 4.02 -1.98 9.07
N PHE A 226 3.67 -1.04 8.17
CA PHE A 226 2.86 -1.37 7.01
C PHE A 226 3.65 -2.20 5.98
N HIS A 227 4.95 -1.98 5.93
CA HIS A 227 5.88 -2.62 5.01
C HIS A 227 6.92 -3.43 5.81
N PRO A 228 6.85 -4.77 5.82
CA PRO A 228 7.78 -5.60 6.60
C PRO A 228 9.26 -5.40 6.20
N GLU A 229 9.54 -4.98 4.96
CA GLU A 229 10.89 -4.63 4.51
C GLU A 229 11.52 -3.48 5.33
N ASP A 230 10.71 -2.59 5.91
CA ASP A 230 11.20 -1.45 6.69
C ASP A 230 11.95 -1.90 7.95
N GLU A 231 11.56 -3.01 8.55
CA GLU A 231 12.26 -3.60 9.70
C GLU A 231 13.69 -4.01 9.35
N VAL A 232 13.91 -4.43 8.11
CA VAL A 232 15.23 -4.83 7.62
C VAL A 232 16.02 -3.60 7.20
N LEU A 233 15.41 -2.68 6.45
CA LEU A 233 16.04 -1.44 5.99
C LEU A 233 16.58 -0.60 7.15
N GLN A 234 15.84 -0.53 8.26
CA GLN A 234 16.29 0.18 9.47
C GLN A 234 17.58 -0.37 10.07
N LYS A 235 17.86 -1.68 9.94
CA LYS A 235 19.09 -2.28 10.48
C LYS A 235 20.35 -1.77 9.78
N TYR A 236 20.19 -1.21 8.57
CA TYR A 236 21.26 -0.61 7.77
C TYR A 236 21.28 0.92 7.83
N ALA A 237 20.28 1.52 8.49
CA ALA A 237 20.09 2.96 8.53
C ALA A 237 21.12 3.65 9.43
N THR A 238 21.61 4.79 8.97
CA THR A 238 22.39 5.73 9.79
C THR A 238 21.51 6.60 10.66
N ALA A 239 20.25 6.81 10.27
CA ALA A 239 19.23 7.49 11.05
C ALA A 239 17.85 6.93 10.66
N PHE A 240 17.00 6.68 11.63
CA PHE A 240 15.61 6.33 11.39
C PHE A 240 14.73 6.80 12.54
N GLY A 241 13.43 6.91 12.31
CA GLY A 241 12.51 7.34 13.34
C GLY A 241 11.15 7.76 12.80
N GLU A 242 10.21 7.78 13.73
CA GLU A 242 8.83 8.18 13.48
C GLU A 242 8.64 9.68 13.66
N PHE A 243 7.59 10.20 13.02
CA PHE A 243 7.07 11.54 13.20
C PHE A 243 5.54 11.56 13.14
N ALA A 244 4.92 12.49 13.85
CA ALA A 244 3.48 12.70 13.81
C ALA A 244 3.07 13.51 12.57
N TYR A 245 1.94 13.16 11.96
CA TYR A 245 1.34 13.96 10.89
C TYR A 245 0.89 15.33 11.41
N THR A 246 0.93 16.36 10.56
CA THR A 246 0.49 17.72 10.90
C THR A 246 -1.02 17.76 11.12
N LYS A 247 -1.77 17.02 10.29
CA LYS A 247 -3.22 16.90 10.34
C LYS A 247 -3.67 15.65 11.10
N GLU A 248 -2.93 15.23 12.12
CA GLU A 248 -3.29 14.06 12.93
C GLU A 248 -4.73 14.14 13.49
N GLY A 249 -5.23 15.35 13.79
CA GLY A 249 -6.61 15.57 14.24
C GLY A 249 -7.69 15.31 13.19
N ASP A 250 -7.33 15.28 11.90
CA ASP A 250 -8.23 14.91 10.80
C ASP A 250 -8.25 13.39 10.58
N ALA A 251 -7.31 12.65 11.19
CA ALA A 251 -7.29 11.20 11.17
C ALA A 251 -8.33 10.65 12.16
N VAL A 252 -9.46 10.17 11.64
CA VAL A 252 -10.39 9.39 12.44
C VAL A 252 -9.77 8.01 12.64
N ALA A 253 -9.15 7.73 13.80
CA ALA A 253 -8.54 6.43 14.12
C ALA A 253 -9.50 5.24 13.89
N ASP A 254 -10.81 5.53 13.88
CA ASP A 254 -11.90 4.58 13.71
C ASP A 254 -12.28 4.30 12.24
N SER A 255 -11.87 5.14 11.28
CA SER A 255 -12.15 4.92 9.85
C SER A 255 -11.29 3.83 9.21
N LYS A 256 -10.24 3.37 9.91
CA LYS A 256 -9.36 2.26 9.51
C LYS A 256 -9.75 0.91 10.16
N ARG A 257 -10.89 0.85 10.87
CA ARG A 257 -11.46 -0.38 11.45
C ARG A 257 -12.26 -1.16 10.42
N ALA A 258 -11.61 -1.95 9.58
CA ALA A 258 -12.35 -2.96 8.83
C ALA A 258 -12.63 -4.20 9.72
N PHE A 259 -11.72 -4.59 10.63
CA PHE A 259 -11.80 -5.90 11.31
C PHE A 259 -11.22 -6.01 12.74
N GLN A 260 -10.85 -4.92 13.43
CA GLN A 260 -10.24 -4.97 14.77
C GLN A 260 -10.99 -4.11 15.81
N GLU A 261 -11.02 -4.58 17.07
CA GLU A 261 -11.62 -3.87 18.22
C GLU A 261 -10.83 -2.61 18.63
N MET A 262 -9.55 -2.54 18.25
CA MET A 262 -8.65 -1.41 18.47
C MET A 262 -8.54 -0.53 17.21
N GLY A 263 -8.45 0.78 17.40
CA GLY A 263 -8.13 1.70 16.31
C GLY A 263 -6.63 1.66 16.00
N ILE A 264 -6.24 2.10 14.80
CA ILE A 264 -4.83 2.29 14.46
C ILE A 264 -4.49 3.77 14.35
N LYS A 265 -3.38 4.15 14.97
CA LYS A 265 -2.80 5.48 14.83
C LYS A 265 -1.61 5.39 13.88
N ALA A 266 -1.81 5.83 12.64
CA ALA A 266 -0.74 5.89 11.66
C ALA A 266 0.23 7.04 11.98
N GLN A 267 1.51 6.81 11.74
CA GLN A 267 2.61 7.74 11.90
C GLN A 267 3.48 7.70 10.66
N GLY A 268 4.14 8.81 10.35
CA GLY A 268 5.14 8.84 9.29
C GLY A 268 6.46 8.29 9.80
N HIS A 269 7.23 7.67 8.92
CA HIS A 269 8.50 7.05 9.26
C HIS A 269 9.56 7.40 8.22
N MET A 270 10.77 7.71 8.66
CA MET A 270 11.92 7.99 7.78
C MET A 270 13.04 7.01 8.06
N ILE A 271 13.65 6.50 6.99
CA ILE A 271 14.82 5.62 7.05
C ILE A 271 15.91 6.21 6.16
N LEU A 272 17.01 6.64 6.75
CA LEU A 272 18.16 7.20 6.05
C LEU A 272 19.29 6.17 6.01
N ILE A 273 19.65 5.72 4.81
CA ILE A 273 20.71 4.73 4.56
C ILE A 273 21.81 5.39 3.75
N GLU A 274 23.06 5.22 4.18
CA GLU A 274 24.23 5.63 3.41
C GLU A 274 24.31 4.85 2.09
N ALA A 275 24.63 5.51 0.97
CA ALA A 275 24.59 4.87 -0.35
C ALA A 275 25.45 3.59 -0.43
N SER A 276 26.60 3.57 0.24
CA SER A 276 27.50 2.42 0.34
C SER A 276 26.87 1.17 0.99
N LYS A 277 25.81 1.34 1.78
CA LYS A 277 25.08 0.27 2.49
C LYS A 277 23.77 -0.10 1.81
N PHE A 278 23.31 0.68 0.85
CA PHE A 278 21.98 0.52 0.26
C PHE A 278 21.83 -0.82 -0.45
N GLN A 279 22.78 -1.20 -1.30
CA GLN A 279 22.77 -2.50 -1.99
C GLN A 279 22.78 -3.69 -1.01
N ALA A 280 23.54 -3.60 0.09
CA ALA A 280 23.55 -4.61 1.13
C ALA A 280 22.21 -4.69 1.90
N ALA A 281 21.57 -3.54 2.13
CA ALA A 281 20.24 -3.47 2.73
C ALA A 281 19.19 -4.14 1.83
N ILE A 282 19.21 -3.88 0.52
CA ILE A 282 18.30 -4.51 -0.44
C ILE A 282 18.51 -6.02 -0.50
N LYS A 283 19.76 -6.48 -0.51
CA LYS A 283 20.06 -7.91 -0.42
C LYS A 283 19.47 -8.55 0.83
N ALA A 284 19.58 -7.88 1.98
CA ALA A 284 18.99 -8.39 3.22
C ALA A 284 17.46 -8.40 3.21
N VAL A 285 16.81 -7.45 2.53
CA VAL A 285 15.36 -7.47 2.29
C VAL A 285 14.97 -8.69 1.45
N ASN A 286 15.73 -8.96 0.37
CA ASN A 286 15.51 -10.13 -0.48
C ASN A 286 15.60 -11.44 0.34
N ASP A 287 16.64 -11.59 1.16
CA ASP A 287 16.85 -12.76 2.01
C ASP A 287 15.76 -12.93 3.09
N TYR A 288 15.20 -11.81 3.58
CA TYR A 288 14.18 -11.80 4.62
C TYR A 288 12.78 -12.17 4.10
N ILE A 289 12.38 -11.60 2.96
CA ILE A 289 11.05 -11.80 2.38
C ILE A 289 10.96 -13.11 1.61
N ASN A 290 12.05 -13.52 0.94
CA ASN A 290 12.13 -14.76 0.18
C ASN A 290 13.16 -15.73 0.79
N PRO A 291 12.95 -16.26 2.02
CA PRO A 291 13.92 -17.15 2.64
C PRO A 291 13.98 -18.49 1.88
N GLY A 292 15.00 -18.66 1.05
CA GLY A 292 15.33 -19.93 0.40
C GLY A 292 15.11 -20.02 -1.11
N GLN A 293 15.02 -18.91 -1.84
CA GLN A 293 15.26 -18.88 -3.29
C GLN A 293 16.74 -18.72 -3.62
#